data_AF-R6LZ41-F1
#
_entry.id   AF-R6LZ41-F1
#
_cell.length_a   1.000
_cell.length_b   1.000
_cell.length_c   1.000
_cell.angle_alpha   90.00
_cell.angle_beta   90.00
_cell.angle_gamma   90.00
#
_symmetry.space_group_name_H-M   'P 1'
#
loop_
_entity.id
_entity.type
_entity.pdbx_description
1 polymer ?
#
loop_
_entity_poly.entity_id
_entity_poly.type
_entity_poly.pdbx_seq_one_letter_code
_entity_poly.pdbx_strand_id
1 'polypeptide(L)' 'MGHGSKFHRHAGSNGACSDPSRVFKGKKMPGQMGSVKVTIQNLEIVKVDAEQNLILVKGAVPGPKKACVVLKESVKASK' A
#
# COMPACT_ATOMS: atom_id res chain seq x y z
N MET A 1 16.17 21.96 6.83
CA MET A 1 15.95 22.63 8.13
C MET A 1 16.98 23.73 8.28
N GLY A 2 16.72 24.88 7.68
CA GLY A 2 17.64 26.02 7.60
C GLY A 2 16.96 27.19 6.88
N HIS A 3 17.63 28.34 6.79
CA HIS A 3 17.11 29.61 6.22
C HIS A 3 15.62 29.88 6.54
N GLY A 4 15.28 29.91 7.84
CA GLY A 4 14.03 30.47 8.36
C GLY A 4 12.72 29.78 7.98
N SER A 5 12.74 28.76 7.12
CA SER A 5 11.53 28.05 6.72
C SER A 5 10.90 27.37 7.92
N LYS A 6 9.58 27.51 8.08
CA LYS A 6 8.77 26.74 9.05
C LYS A 6 8.11 25.51 8.39
N PHE A 7 8.26 25.39 7.07
CA PHE A 7 7.58 24.40 6.25
C PHE A 7 8.53 23.23 5.96
N HIS A 8 8.55 22.25 6.86
CA HIS A 8 9.47 21.10 6.75
C HIS A 8 8.78 19.80 6.35
N ARG A 9 7.53 19.62 6.79
CA ARG A 9 6.75 18.39 6.59
C ARG A 9 5.27 18.67 6.27
N HIS A 10 4.97 19.90 5.87
CA HIS A 10 3.59 20.32 5.60
C HIS A 10 3.21 20.00 4.14
N ALA A 11 1.91 19.84 3.87
CA ALA A 11 1.41 19.37 2.57
C ALA A 11 1.47 20.43 1.45
N GLY A 12 1.40 21.71 1.81
CA GLY A 12 1.57 22.83 0.88
C GLY A 12 0.24 23.48 0.57
N SER A 13 0.18 24.12 -0.60
CA SER A 13 -1.09 24.64 -1.09
C SER A 13 -2.05 23.50 -1.45
N ASN A 14 -3.32 23.67 -1.09
CA ASN A 14 -4.39 22.68 -1.31
C ASN A 14 -5.19 22.93 -2.60
N GLY A 15 -4.99 24.05 -3.28
CA GLY A 15 -5.76 24.43 -4.46
C GLY A 15 -5.09 25.52 -5.29
N ALA A 16 -5.76 25.87 -6.40
CA ALA A 16 -5.43 27.05 -7.18
C ALA A 16 -6.17 28.29 -6.62
N CYS A 17 -5.98 29.43 -7.26
CA CYS A 17 -6.60 30.71 -6.91
C CYS A 17 -8.08 30.75 -7.36
N SER A 18 -8.51 31.85 -7.99
CA SER A 18 -9.91 32.19 -8.29
C SER A 18 -10.66 31.17 -9.16
N ASP A 19 -9.98 30.43 -10.02
CA ASP A 19 -10.57 29.29 -10.73
C ASP A 19 -9.74 28.04 -10.42
N PRO A 20 -10.33 26.96 -9.87
CA PRO A 20 -11.75 26.67 -9.65
C PRO A 20 -12.29 27.05 -8.25
N SER A 21 -11.58 27.87 -7.45
CA SER A 21 -11.97 28.32 -6.10
C SER A 21 -12.40 27.21 -5.12
N ARG A 22 -11.89 25.98 -5.30
CA ARG A 22 -12.18 24.84 -4.43
C ARG A 22 -11.01 23.87 -4.36
N VAL A 23 -10.99 23.07 -3.29
CA VAL A 23 -10.11 21.91 -3.21
C VAL A 23 -10.72 20.74 -3.98
N PHE A 24 -9.93 20.09 -4.83
CA PHE A 24 -10.38 18.92 -5.57
C PHE A 24 -10.64 17.72 -4.64
N LYS A 25 -11.73 16.98 -4.87
CA LYS A 25 -12.00 15.72 -4.17
C LYS A 25 -10.87 14.72 -4.44
N GLY A 26 -10.46 13.99 -3.41
CA GLY A 26 -9.34 13.03 -3.51
C GLY A 26 -7.94 13.65 -3.43
N LYS A 27 -7.83 14.96 -3.13
CA LYS A 27 -6.54 15.59 -2.83
C LYS A 27 -5.86 14.84 -1.67
N LYS A 28 -4.59 14.46 -1.85
CA LYS A 28 -3.80 13.78 -0.83
C LYS A 28 -3.60 14.69 0.38
N MET A 29 -4.15 14.27 1.52
CA MET A 29 -4.09 14.95 2.80
C MET A 29 -3.71 13.93 3.88
N PRO A 30 -3.16 14.36 5.03
CA PRO A 30 -2.90 13.45 6.14
C PRO A 30 -4.21 12.78 6.61
N GLY A 31 -4.09 11.51 7.01
CA GLY A 31 -5.19 10.68 7.46
C GLY A 31 -4.70 9.32 7.92
N GLN A 32 -5.61 8.40 8.19
CA GLN A 32 -5.25 7.03 8.56
C GLN A 32 -4.51 6.34 7.40
N MET A 33 -3.35 5.76 7.71
CA MET A 33 -2.56 4.95 6.78
C MET A 33 -2.50 3.51 7.27
N GLY A 34 -2.64 2.55 6.34
CA GLY A 34 -2.62 1.12 6.66
C GLY A 34 -3.98 0.60 7.14
N SER A 35 -4.00 -0.60 7.71
CA SER A 35 -5.23 -1.32 8.10
C SER A 35 -6.26 -1.47 6.97
N VAL A 36 -5.79 -1.50 5.73
CA VAL A 36 -6.60 -1.72 4.53
C VAL A 36 -6.26 -3.07 3.92
N LYS A 37 -7.22 -3.69 3.24
CA LYS A 37 -7.00 -4.94 2.52
C LYS A 37 -6.14 -4.69 1.30
N VAL A 38 -4.98 -5.34 1.23
CA VAL A 38 -4.03 -5.26 0.11
C VAL A 38 -3.86 -6.65 -0.49
N THR A 39 -3.82 -6.74 -1.82
CA THR A 39 -3.54 -7.97 -2.56
C THR A 39 -2.25 -7.79 -3.35
N ILE A 40 -1.23 -8.57 -3.03
CA ILE A 40 -0.03 -8.67 -3.85
C ILE A 40 -0.26 -9.78 -4.87
N GLN A 41 -0.10 -9.45 -6.14
CA GLN A 41 -0.43 -10.35 -7.25
C GLN A 41 0.84 -11.01 -7.80
N ASN A 42 0.68 -12.16 -8.44
CA ASN A 42 1.73 -12.89 -9.15
C ASN A 42 2.94 -13.26 -8.28
N LEU A 43 2.66 -13.79 -7.09
CA LEU A 43 3.69 -14.38 -6.22
C LEU A 43 3.93 -15.84 -6.62
N GLU A 44 5.21 -16.23 -6.62
CA GLU A 44 5.64 -17.59 -6.96
C GLU A 44 5.60 -18.49 -5.71
N ILE A 45 5.04 -19.70 -5.86
CA ILE A 45 5.08 -20.73 -4.81
C ILE A 45 6.38 -21.51 -4.99
N VAL A 46 7.27 -21.43 -4.01
CA VAL A 46 8.60 -22.09 -4.06
C VAL A 46 8.50 -23.55 -3.65
N LYS A 47 7.72 -23.84 -2.61
CA LYS A 47 7.53 -25.20 -2.07
C LYS A 47 6.20 -25.28 -1.34
N VAL A 48 5.54 -26.43 -1.46
CA VAL A 48 4.40 -26.82 -0.64
C VAL A 48 4.82 -28.02 0.21
N ASP A 49 4.65 -27.89 1.52
CA ASP A 49 4.93 -28.95 2.49
C ASP A 49 3.60 -29.40 3.11
N ALA A 50 3.05 -30.48 2.57
CA ALA A 50 1.73 -30.98 2.96
C ALA A 50 1.75 -31.65 4.34
N GLU A 51 2.90 -32.18 4.78
CA GLU A 51 3.02 -32.83 6.09
C GLU A 51 2.90 -31.80 7.22
N GLN A 52 3.51 -30.63 7.04
CA GLN A 52 3.48 -29.54 8.04
C GLN A 52 2.38 -28.50 7.76
N ASN A 53 1.60 -28.65 6.68
CA ASN A 53 0.63 -27.67 6.19
C ASN A 53 1.25 -26.28 5.95
N LEU A 54 2.45 -26.24 5.36
CA LEU A 54 3.19 -25.01 5.08
C LEU A 54 3.28 -24.72 3.58
N ILE A 55 3.21 -23.45 3.23
CA ILE A 55 3.40 -22.96 1.87
C ILE A 55 4.48 -21.90 1.88
N LEU A 56 5.53 -22.09 1.09
CA LEU A 56 6.63 -21.15 0.92
C LEU A 56 6.34 -20.27 -0.30
N VAL A 57 6.17 -18.98 -0.06
CA VAL A 57 5.89 -17.98 -1.09
C VAL A 57 7.11 -17.08 -1.27
N LYS A 58 7.52 -16.85 -2.50
CA LYS A 58 8.61 -15.94 -2.84
C LYS A 58 8.13 -14.49 -2.79
N GLY A 59 8.76 -13.68 -1.94
CA GLY A 59 8.48 -12.25 -1.83
C GLY A 59 7.81 -11.86 -0.51
N ALA A 60 7.19 -10.69 -0.49
CA ALA A 60 6.55 -10.13 0.70
C ALA A 60 5.05 -10.44 0.73
N VAL A 61 4.52 -10.69 1.92
CA VAL A 61 3.08 -10.88 2.20
C VAL A 61 2.59 -9.70 3.04
N PRO A 62 1.42 -9.10 2.75
CA PRO A 62 0.94 -7.95 3.49
C PRO A 62 0.49 -8.33 4.90
N GLY A 63 0.78 -7.45 5.85
CA GLY A 63 0.32 -7.57 7.24
C GLY A 63 1.40 -8.07 8.22
N PRO A 64 1.09 -8.02 9.52
CA PRO A 64 2.01 -8.48 10.56
C PRO A 64 2.05 -10.01 10.66
N LYS A 65 3.04 -10.54 11.41
CA LYS A 65 3.10 -11.97 11.75
C LYS A 65 1.80 -12.41 12.43
N LYS A 66 1.36 -13.64 12.13
CA LYS A 66 0.11 -14.25 12.64
C LYS A 66 -1.19 -13.59 12.14
N ALA A 67 -1.13 -12.68 11.17
CA ALA A 67 -2.33 -12.17 10.52
C ALA A 67 -2.97 -13.23 9.61
N CYS A 68 -4.30 -13.14 9.45
CA CYS A 68 -5.02 -13.96 8.48
C CYS A 68 -4.70 -13.48 7.06
N VAL A 69 -4.34 -14.42 6.18
CA VAL A 69 -4.08 -14.17 4.75
C VAL A 69 -4.91 -15.12 3.91
N VAL A 70 -5.29 -14.68 2.71
CA VAL A 70 -6.07 -15.49 1.78
C VAL A 70 -5.26 -15.64 0.50
N LEU A 71 -4.96 -16.88 0.14
CA LEU A 71 -4.35 -17.23 -1.14
C LEU A 71 -5.45 -17.45 -2.18
N LYS A 72 -5.21 -16.95 -3.39
CA LYS A 72 -6.09 -17.12 -4.56
C LYS A 72 -5.22 -17.40 -5.78
N GLU A 73 -5.78 -18.12 -6.74
CA GLU A 73 -5.15 -18.30 -8.04
C GLU A 73 -4.93 -16.95 -8.73
N SER A 74 -3.81 -16.83 -9.45
CA SER A 74 -3.45 -15.60 -10.15
C SER A 74 -4.34 -15.42 -11.38
N VAL A 75 -4.91 -14.22 -11.54
CA VAL A 75 -5.64 -13.82 -12.76
C VAL A 75 -4.67 -13.40 -13.88
N LYS A 76 -3.42 -13.07 -13.53
CA LYS A 76 -2.41 -12.65 -14.51
C LYS A 76 -1.68 -13.89 -15.02
N ALA A 77 -1.59 -14.00 -16.35
CA ALA A 77 -0.74 -14.99 -16.99
C ALA A 77 0.73 -14.75 -16.58
N SER A 78 1.44 -15.84 -16.29
CA SER A 78 2.89 -15.77 -16.09
C SER A 78 3.55 -15.27 -17.37
N LYS A 79 4.56 -14.42 -17.22
CA LYS A 79 5.56 -14.22 -18.26
C LYS A 79 6.43 -15.47 -18.39
#